data_AF-A0ABD1DB64-F1
#
_entry.id   AF-A0ABD1DB64-F1
#
_cell.length_a   1.000
_cell.length_b   1.000
_cell.length_c   1.000
_cell.angle_alpha   90.00
_cell.angle_beta   90.00
_cell.angle_gamma   90.00
#
_symmetry.space_group_name_H-M   'P 1'
#
loop_
_entity.id
_entity.type
_entity.pdbx_description
1 polymer ?
#
loop_
_entity_poly.entity_id
_entity_poly.type
_entity_poly.pdbx_seq_one_letter_code
_entity_poly.pdbx_strand_id
1 'polypeptide(L)'
;MNLLGCTFLLLLALQPSSAYNQDALDHVLRTIEYLASVHGGVFSCIFYDLSQSSHLGVWNDVLTSPRLDHIVVKYVFDESFIAHHDTPLGDPRNPPAHPNAYETKIVSLMVNKPSIQRIKTIDDFKHTEVRFHEDLENYPHFLNDSIIGDLVVQGKRREFFEAIPGGAVFWDKEFIDVYYELAFDYNRMESFFVVLDQEYFTGIELYIAKYRSPYLEAFRYTHITLFEAGLFVLWQRQWKDEMRSAYVGRRPREDAGSQSDLSFEDMLPAWLALGVGFCLSILGFTGELVTRPFDSWWSQVRKRIAK
;
A
#
# COMPACT_ATOMS: atom_id res chain seq x y z
N MET A 1 34.16 -22.96 32.86
CA MET A 1 33.09 -22.01 32.53
C MET A 1 32.56 -22.41 31.17
N ASN A 2 31.46 -23.18 31.17
CA ASN A 2 30.89 -23.81 29.99
C ASN A 2 29.91 -22.81 29.36
N LEU A 3 30.36 -22.11 28.32
CA LEU A 3 29.50 -21.26 27.51
C LEU A 3 28.63 -22.16 26.65
N LEU A 4 27.34 -22.14 26.95
CA LEU A 4 26.23 -22.62 26.13
C LEU A 4 26.53 -22.40 24.64
N GLY A 5 26.79 -23.49 23.93
CA GLY A 5 26.66 -23.52 22.48
C GLY A 5 25.18 -23.56 22.15
N CYS A 6 24.52 -22.40 22.15
CA CYS A 6 23.20 -22.28 21.53
C CYS A 6 23.39 -22.35 20.02
N THR A 7 23.27 -23.54 19.45
CA THR A 7 23.07 -23.70 18.00
C THR A 7 21.65 -23.30 17.68
N PHE A 8 21.49 -22.06 17.22
CA PHE A 8 20.23 -21.54 16.71
C PHE A 8 19.96 -22.20 15.35
N LEU A 9 19.15 -23.26 15.35
CA LEU A 9 18.79 -23.95 14.13
C LEU A 9 17.40 -23.51 13.68
N LEU A 10 17.37 -22.53 12.78
CA LEU A 10 16.16 -21.95 12.24
C LEU A 10 15.65 -22.85 11.10
N LEU A 11 14.91 -23.91 11.44
CA LEU A 11 14.24 -24.76 10.47
C LEU A 11 12.99 -24.03 9.94
N LEU A 12 13.17 -23.27 8.86
CA LEU A 12 12.07 -22.78 8.02
C LEU A 12 11.45 -23.95 7.28
N ALA A 13 10.40 -24.54 7.85
CA ALA A 13 9.50 -25.37 7.08
C ALA A 13 8.61 -24.46 6.22
N LEU A 14 9.10 -24.15 5.02
CA LEU A 14 8.23 -23.79 3.89
C LEU A 14 7.22 -24.94 3.70
N GLN A 15 5.95 -24.73 4.01
CA GLN A 15 4.88 -24.72 3.00
C GLN A 15 3.51 -24.43 3.61
N PRO A 16 2.75 -23.48 3.01
CA PRO A 16 1.30 -23.55 2.93
C PRO A 16 0.96 -24.39 1.69
N SER A 17 0.95 -25.71 1.81
CA SER A 17 0.22 -26.55 0.87
C SER A 17 -0.57 -27.57 1.69
N SER A 18 -1.86 -27.68 1.38
CA SER A 18 -2.89 -28.37 2.16
C SER A 18 -2.73 -29.89 2.22
N ALA A 19 -1.57 -30.44 1.87
CA ALA A 19 -1.26 -31.86 1.92
C ALA A 19 -0.20 -32.09 2.99
N TYR A 20 -0.67 -32.46 4.18
CA TYR A 20 0.16 -32.98 5.26
C TYR A 20 1.12 -34.06 4.74
N ASN A 21 2.43 -33.80 4.80
CA ASN A 21 3.46 -34.73 4.34
C ASN A 21 4.14 -35.39 5.54
N GLN A 22 3.84 -36.67 5.77
CA GLN A 22 4.38 -37.46 6.88
C GLN A 22 5.91 -37.64 6.78
N ASP A 23 6.48 -37.61 5.57
CA ASP A 23 7.94 -37.68 5.37
C ASP A 23 8.64 -36.40 5.85
N ALA A 24 7.97 -35.24 5.72
CA ALA A 24 8.50 -33.98 6.21
C ALA A 24 8.54 -33.96 7.75
N LEU A 25 7.48 -34.47 8.39
CA LEU A 25 7.45 -34.64 9.86
C LEU A 25 8.57 -35.57 10.34
N ASP A 26 8.75 -36.75 9.72
CA ASP A 26 9.80 -37.70 10.09
C ASP A 26 11.21 -37.09 9.88
N HIS A 27 11.41 -36.34 8.80
CA HIS A 27 12.66 -35.64 8.54
C HIS A 27 12.98 -34.59 9.61
N VAL A 28 12.01 -33.77 10.01
CA VAL A 28 12.17 -32.78 11.08
C VAL A 28 12.51 -33.46 12.41
N LEU A 29 11.78 -34.53 12.77
CA LEU A 29 12.04 -35.29 13.99
C LEU A 29 13.45 -35.91 14.01
N ARG A 30 13.88 -36.57 12.92
CA ARG A 30 15.23 -37.13 12.80
C ARG A 30 16.32 -36.05 12.89
N THR A 31 16.05 -34.88 12.32
CA THR A 31 16.99 -33.75 12.37
C THR A 31 17.15 -33.25 13.82
N ILE A 32 16.05 -33.10 14.55
CA ILE A 32 16.07 -32.73 15.97
C ILE A 32 16.83 -33.77 16.80
N GLU A 33 16.54 -35.07 16.62
CA GLU A 33 17.23 -36.16 17.31
C GLU A 33 18.72 -36.19 16.99
N TYR A 34 19.10 -36.05 15.72
CA TYR A 34 20.48 -36.01 15.30
C TYR A 34 21.22 -34.84 15.94
N LEU A 35 20.64 -33.63 15.88
CA LEU A 35 21.23 -32.44 16.47
C LEU A 35 21.39 -32.58 17.99
N ALA A 36 20.39 -33.13 18.67
CA ALA A 36 20.47 -33.41 20.09
C ALA A 36 21.54 -34.48 20.42
N SER A 37 21.73 -35.48 19.57
CA SER A 37 22.75 -36.52 19.76
C SER A 37 24.18 -36.01 19.56
N VAL A 38 24.37 -35.05 18.66
CA VAL A 38 25.68 -34.47 18.33
C VAL A 38 26.08 -33.38 19.32
N HIS A 39 25.12 -32.66 19.90
CA HIS A 39 25.40 -31.58 20.85
C HIS A 39 25.55 -32.13 22.27
N GLY A 40 26.75 -32.02 22.84
CA GLY A 40 26.96 -32.28 24.26
C GLY A 40 26.33 -31.18 25.12
N GLY A 41 25.21 -31.48 25.79
CA GLY A 41 24.56 -30.56 26.73
C GLY A 41 23.03 -30.52 26.61
N VAL A 42 22.41 -29.48 27.16
CA VAL A 42 20.97 -29.23 26.99
C VAL A 42 20.74 -28.61 25.62
N PHE A 43 20.11 -29.37 24.73
CA PHE A 43 19.69 -28.89 23.42
C PHE A 43 18.49 -27.96 23.58
N SER A 44 18.61 -26.72 23.10
CA SER A 44 17.52 -25.74 23.07
C SER A 44 17.24 -25.35 21.63
N CYS A 45 16.00 -25.52 21.20
CA CYS A 45 15.54 -25.14 19.88
C CYS A 45 14.27 -24.29 20.03
N ILE A 46 14.23 -23.17 19.33
CA ILE A 46 13.08 -22.28 19.29
C ILE A 46 12.43 -22.47 17.92
N PHE A 47 11.22 -23.01 17.92
CA PHE A 47 10.39 -23.10 16.73
C PHE A 47 9.54 -21.85 16.65
N TYR A 48 9.55 -21.18 15.49
CA TYR A 48 8.73 -20.01 15.24
C TYR A 48 7.77 -20.35 14.11
N ASP A 49 6.49 -20.48 14.45
CA ASP A 49 5.43 -20.69 13.47
C ASP A 49 4.94 -19.33 13.00
N LEU A 50 5.28 -18.98 11.75
CA LEU A 50 4.81 -17.76 11.09
C LEU A 50 3.39 -17.89 10.55
N SER A 51 2.78 -19.09 10.60
CA SER A 51 1.43 -19.27 10.12
C SER A 51 0.42 -18.78 11.18
N GLN A 52 -0.27 -17.67 10.89
CA GLN A 52 -1.38 -17.17 11.72
C GLN A 52 -2.62 -18.10 11.72
N SER A 53 -2.58 -19.25 11.02
CA SER A 53 -3.70 -20.19 11.07
C SER A 53 -3.68 -20.95 12.38
N SER A 54 -4.71 -20.73 13.21
CA SER A 54 -5.01 -21.41 14.50
C SER A 54 -5.01 -22.96 14.52
N HIS A 55 -4.63 -23.59 13.41
CA HIS A 55 -4.29 -25.00 13.40
C HIS A 55 -2.79 -25.11 13.63
N LEU A 56 -2.37 -25.43 14.86
CA LEU A 56 -1.06 -26.00 15.13
C LEU A 56 -0.90 -27.20 14.19
N GLY A 57 -0.28 -26.99 13.02
CA GLY A 57 -0.24 -27.99 11.95
C GLY A 57 0.78 -29.08 12.27
N VAL A 58 1.74 -29.28 11.37
CA VAL A 58 2.90 -30.17 11.57
C VAL A 58 3.60 -29.92 12.91
N TRP A 59 3.58 -28.68 13.42
CA TRP A 59 4.16 -28.35 14.71
C TRP A 59 3.45 -28.99 15.91
N ASN A 60 2.13 -29.18 15.87
CA ASN A 60 1.45 -29.94 16.93
C ASN A 60 1.97 -31.38 16.96
N ASP A 61 2.15 -31.98 15.80
CA ASP A 61 2.61 -33.36 15.69
C ASP A 61 4.09 -33.48 16.09
N VAL A 62 4.93 -32.48 15.80
CA VAL A 62 6.31 -32.41 16.32
C VAL A 62 6.28 -32.27 17.85
N LEU A 63 5.47 -31.34 18.39
CA LEU A 63 5.38 -31.07 19.82
C LEU A 63 4.72 -32.20 20.61
N THR A 64 3.84 -32.99 20.00
CA THR A 64 3.20 -34.16 20.64
C THR A 64 3.91 -35.47 20.33
N SER A 65 4.96 -35.45 19.49
CA SER A 65 5.70 -36.66 19.13
C SER A 65 6.37 -37.29 20.35
N PRO A 66 6.11 -38.59 20.63
CA PRO A 66 6.72 -39.30 21.75
C PRO A 66 8.23 -39.48 21.58
N ARG A 67 8.74 -39.32 20.35
CA ARG A 67 10.16 -39.38 20.04
C ARG A 67 10.97 -38.26 20.69
N LEU A 68 10.35 -37.12 21.00
CA LEU A 68 11.03 -35.98 21.61
C LEU A 68 10.90 -35.93 23.14
N ASP A 69 10.09 -36.78 23.76
CA ASP A 69 9.76 -36.71 25.19
C ASP A 69 10.98 -36.93 26.10
N HIS A 70 11.97 -37.67 25.62
CA HIS A 70 13.21 -37.94 26.37
C HIS A 70 14.33 -36.94 26.08
N ILE A 71 14.12 -36.02 25.12
CA ILE A 71 15.18 -35.16 24.57
C ILE A 71 14.91 -33.67 24.89
N VAL A 72 13.66 -33.21 24.84
CA VAL A 72 13.35 -31.77 24.83
C VAL A 72 12.26 -31.40 25.83
N VAL A 73 12.48 -30.33 26.61
CA VAL A 73 11.44 -29.69 27.44
C VAL A 73 10.63 -28.73 26.57
N LYS A 74 9.29 -28.88 26.55
CA LYS A 74 8.38 -28.20 25.62
C LYS A 74 7.71 -26.99 26.31
N TYR A 75 7.72 -25.83 25.65
CA TYR A 75 7.00 -24.62 26.08
C TYR A 75 6.20 -24.07 24.88
N VAL A 76 4.91 -23.74 25.07
CA VAL A 76 3.99 -23.27 24.01
C VAL A 76 3.35 -21.94 24.47
N PHE A 77 3.35 -20.93 23.60
CA PHE A 77 2.66 -19.65 23.78
C PHE A 77 1.58 -19.54 22.71
N ASP A 78 0.32 -19.26 23.08
CA ASP A 78 -0.84 -19.41 22.19
C ASP A 78 -1.75 -18.16 22.28
N GLU A 79 -1.69 -17.27 21.31
CA GLU A 79 -2.64 -16.15 21.12
C GLU A 79 -2.93 -15.96 19.62
N SER A 80 -4.18 -16.19 19.16
CA SER A 80 -4.60 -16.01 17.76
C SER A 80 -5.95 -15.27 17.63
N PHE A 81 -6.10 -14.45 16.59
CA PHE A 81 -7.33 -13.69 16.25
C PHE A 81 -7.57 -13.74 14.73
N ILE A 82 -8.82 -13.97 14.28
CA ILE A 82 -9.17 -14.25 12.86
C ILE A 82 -10.22 -13.25 12.35
N ALA A 83 -10.08 -12.77 11.10
CA ALA A 83 -11.13 -12.07 10.35
C ALA A 83 -11.24 -12.58 8.89
N HIS A 84 -12.47 -12.87 8.47
CA HIS A 84 -12.85 -13.39 7.15
C HIS A 84 -13.06 -12.28 6.10
N HIS A 85 -12.70 -12.53 4.83
CA HIS A 85 -13.10 -11.69 3.69
C HIS A 85 -13.41 -12.53 2.45
N ASP A 86 -14.68 -12.56 2.04
CA ASP A 86 -15.14 -13.11 0.76
C ASP A 86 -15.99 -12.04 0.04
N THR A 87 -15.66 -11.72 -1.20
CA THR A 87 -16.61 -11.17 -2.18
C THR A 87 -16.25 -11.69 -3.58
N PRO A 88 -17.20 -12.23 -4.35
CA PRO A 88 -16.91 -12.90 -5.62
C PRO A 88 -16.71 -11.90 -6.76
N LEU A 89 -15.67 -12.14 -7.56
CA LEU A 89 -15.36 -11.42 -8.80
C LEU A 89 -16.37 -11.79 -9.90
N GLY A 90 -16.94 -10.78 -10.57
CA GLY A 90 -17.98 -10.92 -11.59
C GLY A 90 -17.54 -11.63 -12.89
N ASP A 91 -18.51 -12.28 -13.54
CA ASP A 91 -18.38 -13.13 -14.73
C ASP A 91 -17.92 -12.36 -16.00
N PRO A 92 -16.80 -12.76 -16.64
CA PRO A 92 -16.24 -12.10 -17.82
C PRO A 92 -17.02 -12.30 -19.14
N ARG A 93 -18.14 -13.03 -19.17
CA ARG A 93 -18.80 -13.44 -20.42
C ARG A 93 -19.85 -12.49 -20.99
N ASN A 94 -20.20 -11.41 -20.29
CA ASN A 94 -21.13 -10.38 -20.80
C ASN A 94 -20.47 -9.00 -20.72
N PRO A 95 -19.76 -8.55 -21.78
CA PRO A 95 -19.36 -7.15 -21.84
C PRO A 95 -20.65 -6.29 -21.91
N PRO A 96 -20.84 -5.33 -20.99
CA PRO A 96 -22.01 -4.46 -21.04
C PRO A 96 -22.00 -3.70 -22.38
N ALA A 97 -23.13 -3.74 -23.09
CA ALA A 97 -23.34 -3.02 -24.33
C ALA A 97 -23.01 -1.54 -24.14
N HIS A 98 -22.09 -1.02 -24.96
CA HIS A 98 -21.53 0.34 -24.87
C HIS A 98 -22.62 1.42 -24.72
N PRO A 99 -22.76 2.07 -23.55
CA PRO A 99 -23.31 3.40 -23.47
C PRO A 99 -22.23 4.37 -23.98
N ASN A 100 -22.67 5.39 -24.71
CA ASN A 100 -21.87 6.40 -25.40
C ASN A 100 -20.51 6.73 -24.74
N ALA A 101 -19.42 6.64 -25.52
CA ALA A 101 -18.08 7.07 -25.10
C ALA A 101 -18.03 8.51 -24.53
N TYR A 102 -19.03 9.34 -24.87
CA TYR A 102 -19.22 10.67 -24.32
C TYR A 102 -19.63 10.67 -22.84
N GLU A 103 -20.56 9.80 -22.43
CA GLU A 103 -20.97 9.65 -21.03
C GLU A 103 -19.81 9.14 -20.19
N THR A 104 -19.08 8.13 -20.69
CA THR A 104 -17.88 7.63 -20.01
C THR A 104 -16.83 8.72 -19.85
N LYS A 105 -16.66 9.59 -20.86
CA LYS A 105 -15.71 10.71 -20.79
C LYS A 105 -16.15 11.75 -19.77
N ILE A 106 -17.42 12.13 -19.73
CA ILE A 106 -17.94 13.08 -18.72
C ILE A 106 -17.79 12.49 -17.32
N VAL A 107 -18.23 11.24 -17.11
CA VAL A 107 -18.07 10.55 -15.83
C VAL A 107 -16.59 10.49 -15.45
N SER A 108 -15.68 10.18 -16.37
CA SER A 108 -14.23 10.18 -16.08
C SER A 108 -13.64 11.55 -15.76
N LEU A 109 -14.27 12.64 -16.22
CA LEU A 109 -13.88 14.01 -15.89
C LEU A 109 -14.51 14.48 -14.56
N MET A 110 -15.65 13.92 -14.19
CA MET A 110 -16.35 14.16 -12.92
C MET A 110 -15.79 13.33 -11.77
N VAL A 111 -15.25 12.14 -12.05
CA VAL A 111 -14.48 11.33 -11.10
C VAL A 111 -13.09 11.95 -11.01
N ASN A 112 -12.95 12.92 -10.09
CA ASN A 112 -11.73 13.63 -9.70
C ASN A 112 -10.56 13.50 -10.68
N LYS A 113 -10.40 14.50 -11.56
CA LYS A 113 -9.16 14.66 -12.31
C LYS A 113 -8.03 14.80 -11.27
N PRO A 114 -6.99 13.94 -11.27
CA PRO A 114 -5.90 14.07 -10.32
C PRO A 114 -5.26 15.44 -10.57
N SER A 115 -5.53 16.38 -9.67
CA SER A 115 -5.23 17.80 -9.84
C SER A 115 -3.77 18.12 -9.50
N ILE A 116 -3.08 17.15 -8.92
CA ILE A 116 -1.69 17.28 -8.54
C ILE A 116 -0.86 17.06 -9.82
N GLN A 117 -0.23 18.14 -10.29
CA GLN A 117 0.88 18.03 -11.25
C GLN A 117 1.82 16.95 -10.71
N ARG A 118 1.99 15.85 -11.46
CA ARG A 118 2.84 14.74 -11.02
C ARG A 118 4.26 15.26 -10.94
N ILE A 119 4.69 15.57 -9.72
CA ILE A 119 6.10 15.74 -9.37
C ILE A 119 6.73 14.37 -9.66
N LYS A 120 7.60 14.31 -10.67
CA LYS A 120 8.23 13.03 -11.07
C LYS A 120 9.67 12.95 -10.62
N THR A 121 10.35 14.08 -10.65
CA THR A 121 11.78 14.17 -10.36
C THR A 121 12.03 14.96 -9.07
N ILE A 122 13.20 14.75 -8.48
CA ILE A 122 13.63 15.53 -7.32
C ILE A 122 13.82 17.01 -7.69
N ASP A 123 14.16 17.31 -8.94
CA ASP A 123 14.28 18.70 -9.40
C ASP A 123 12.92 19.40 -9.49
N ASP A 124 11.86 18.69 -9.95
CA ASP A 124 10.50 19.21 -9.86
C ASP A 124 10.12 19.46 -8.39
N PHE A 125 10.51 18.54 -7.51
CA PHE A 125 10.24 18.63 -6.08
C PHE A 125 10.89 19.87 -5.43
N LYS A 126 12.09 20.28 -5.86
CA LYS A 126 12.77 21.50 -5.37
C LYS A 126 11.97 22.79 -5.61
N HIS A 127 11.12 22.81 -6.63
CA HIS A 127 10.26 23.95 -6.95
C HIS A 127 8.96 23.97 -6.13
N THR A 128 8.70 22.93 -5.35
CA THR A 128 7.52 22.84 -4.48
C THR A 128 7.81 23.34 -3.07
N GLU A 129 6.75 23.65 -2.32
CA GLU A 129 6.84 24.01 -0.90
C GLU A 129 7.00 22.78 0.02
N VAL A 130 7.04 21.57 -0.55
CA VAL A 130 7.10 20.31 0.21
C VAL A 130 8.52 20.08 0.72
N ARG A 131 8.65 19.65 1.99
CA ARG A 131 9.95 19.41 2.65
C ARG A 131 10.01 18.02 3.29
N PHE A 132 11.21 17.45 3.42
CA PHE A 132 11.42 16.20 4.13
C PHE A 132 11.56 16.49 5.63
N HIS A 133 10.66 15.95 6.45
CA HIS A 133 10.71 16.14 7.91
C HIS A 133 11.43 14.97 8.56
N GLU A 134 12.68 15.18 8.97
CA GLU A 134 13.50 14.15 9.60
C GLU A 134 14.05 14.64 10.94
N ASP A 135 14.36 13.68 11.80
CA ASP A 135 14.95 13.95 13.11
C ASP A 135 16.47 14.10 12.99
N LEU A 136 16.92 15.33 12.72
CA LEU A 136 18.33 15.66 12.51
C LEU A 136 19.16 15.60 13.80
N GLU A 137 18.52 15.52 14.98
CA GLU A 137 19.24 15.31 16.24
C GLU A 137 19.81 13.89 16.29
N ASN A 138 19.01 12.91 15.86
CA ASN A 138 19.41 11.50 15.80
C ASN A 138 20.09 11.13 14.48
N TYR A 139 19.75 11.81 13.39
CA TYR A 139 20.21 11.51 12.04
C TYR A 139 20.76 12.73 11.30
N PRO A 140 21.85 13.34 11.79
CA PRO A 140 22.42 14.55 11.18
C PRO A 140 23.01 14.32 9.78
N HIS A 141 23.18 13.06 9.37
CA HIS A 141 23.74 12.73 8.06
C HIS A 141 22.84 13.18 6.89
N PHE A 142 21.53 13.33 7.11
CA PHE A 142 20.61 13.82 6.07
C PHE A 142 20.93 15.25 5.62
N LEU A 143 21.46 16.11 6.50
CA LEU A 143 21.88 17.47 6.12
C LEU A 143 23.08 17.47 5.16
N ASN A 144 23.90 16.42 5.20
CA ASN A 144 25.07 16.30 4.34
C ASN A 144 24.76 15.53 3.04
N ASP A 145 23.51 15.09 2.84
CA ASP A 145 23.13 14.41 1.60
C ASP A 145 23.12 15.40 0.44
N SER A 146 23.86 15.08 -0.63
CA SER A 146 24.04 15.96 -1.78
C SER A 146 22.76 16.23 -2.60
N ILE A 147 21.73 15.41 -2.43
CA ILE A 147 20.49 15.46 -3.22
C ILE A 147 19.36 16.03 -2.40
N ILE A 148 19.15 15.50 -1.19
CA ILE A 148 18.01 15.89 -0.34
C ILE A 148 18.38 16.85 0.79
N GLY A 149 19.67 17.09 1.08
CA GLY A 149 20.10 17.87 2.24
C GLY A 149 19.46 19.26 2.33
N ASP A 150 19.37 19.98 1.21
CA ASP A 150 18.74 21.31 1.14
C ASP A 150 17.20 21.29 1.29
N LEU A 151 16.59 20.11 1.17
CA LEU A 151 15.15 19.88 1.25
C LEU A 151 14.71 19.33 2.61
N VAL A 152 15.65 18.91 3.45
CA VAL A 152 15.39 18.33 4.77
C VAL A 152 15.26 19.44 5.81
N VAL A 153 14.24 19.34 6.64
CA VAL A 153 13.97 20.23 7.77
C VAL A 153 13.85 19.44 9.06
N GLN A 154 14.27 20.04 10.18
CA GLN A 154 14.13 19.42 11.49
C GLN A 154 12.65 19.16 11.77
N GLY A 155 12.33 17.91 12.09
CA GLY A 155 10.98 17.49 12.43
C GLY A 155 10.99 16.17 13.18
N LYS A 156 9.81 15.74 13.62
CA LYS A 156 9.64 14.36 14.09
C LYS A 156 9.28 13.51 12.88
N ARG A 157 10.02 12.43 12.67
CA ARG A 157 9.62 11.37 11.74
C ARG A 157 8.25 10.86 12.19
N ARG A 158 7.23 11.11 11.37
CA ARG A 158 5.87 10.66 11.65
C ARG A 158 5.72 9.19 11.26
N GLU A 159 4.72 8.57 11.85
CA GLU A 159 4.38 7.19 11.48
C GLU A 159 3.84 7.17 10.05
N PHE A 160 4.18 6.12 9.32
CA PHE A 160 3.97 5.99 7.88
C PHE A 160 2.51 6.05 7.42
N PHE A 161 1.59 5.89 8.37
CA PHE A 161 0.17 5.88 8.12
C PHE A 161 -0.49 7.24 8.35
N GLU A 162 0.26 8.26 8.81
CA GLU A 162 -0.24 9.61 9.03
C GLU A 162 -0.09 10.47 7.77
N ALA A 163 -1.16 11.17 7.38
CA ALA A 163 -1.10 12.16 6.32
C ALA A 163 -0.27 13.37 6.77
N ILE A 164 0.76 13.73 5.99
CA ILE A 164 1.60 14.88 6.25
C ILE A 164 1.30 15.95 5.19
N PRO A 165 0.43 16.92 5.48
CA PRO A 165 0.16 17.99 4.52
C PRO A 165 1.45 18.78 4.25
N GLY A 166 1.89 18.79 3.00
CA GLY A 166 3.13 19.46 2.59
C GLY A 166 4.42 18.79 3.07
N GLY A 167 4.36 17.55 3.57
CA GLY A 167 5.54 16.77 3.94
C GLY A 167 5.89 15.71 2.91
N ALA A 168 7.18 15.49 2.72
CA ALA A 168 7.70 14.33 2.01
C ALA A 168 8.40 13.37 2.98
N VAL A 169 8.42 12.11 2.59
CA VAL A 169 9.07 11.03 3.35
C VAL A 169 10.11 10.39 2.45
N PHE A 170 11.31 10.22 2.98
CA PHE A 170 12.37 9.48 2.34
C PHE A 170 12.37 8.04 2.88
N TRP A 171 12.36 7.05 1.98
CA TRP A 171 12.23 5.66 2.40
C TRP A 171 12.89 4.67 1.42
N ASP A 172 13.21 3.48 1.94
CA ASP A 172 13.79 2.38 1.16
C ASP A 172 12.77 1.81 0.16
N LYS A 173 13.25 1.49 -1.05
CA LYS A 173 12.43 1.08 -2.18
C LYS A 173 11.54 -0.12 -1.86
N GLU A 174 12.08 -1.08 -1.13
CA GLU A 174 11.43 -2.35 -0.76
C GLU A 174 10.15 -2.12 0.05
N PHE A 175 10.07 -1.00 0.75
CA PHE A 175 8.94 -0.65 1.59
C PHE A 175 7.98 0.34 0.91
N ILE A 176 8.38 1.02 -0.17
CA ILE A 176 7.53 2.02 -0.85
C ILE A 176 6.17 1.42 -1.22
N ASP A 177 6.13 0.20 -1.77
CA ASP A 177 4.87 -0.45 -2.15
C ASP A 177 3.98 -0.73 -0.95
N VAL A 178 4.57 -1.10 0.19
CA VAL A 178 3.83 -1.32 1.44
C VAL A 178 3.26 0.01 1.92
N TYR A 179 4.08 1.04 1.95
CA TYR A 179 3.70 2.38 2.39
C TYR A 179 2.60 2.96 1.50
N TYR A 180 2.71 2.76 0.19
CA TYR A 180 1.71 3.21 -0.77
C TYR A 180 0.34 2.57 -0.52
N GLU A 181 0.31 1.27 -0.19
CA GLU A 181 -0.93 0.57 0.17
C GLU A 181 -1.47 0.97 1.55
N LEU A 182 -0.59 1.27 2.51
CA LEU A 182 -0.98 1.63 3.88
C LEU A 182 -1.43 3.09 4.00
N ALA A 183 -0.81 3.98 3.23
CA ALA A 183 -1.09 5.41 3.20
C ALA A 183 -2.25 5.73 2.24
N PHE A 184 -3.38 5.05 2.42
CA PHE A 184 -4.57 5.23 1.59
C PHE A 184 -5.58 6.17 2.28
N ASP A 185 -6.01 7.20 1.57
CA ASP A 185 -7.12 8.06 1.92
C ASP A 185 -8.43 7.44 1.44
N TYR A 186 -9.23 6.91 2.37
CA TYR A 186 -10.51 6.30 2.04
C TYR A 186 -11.55 7.32 1.57
N ASN A 187 -11.44 8.59 1.99
CA ASN A 187 -12.37 9.63 1.55
C ASN A 187 -12.15 9.98 0.08
N ARG A 188 -10.87 9.99 -0.35
CA ARG A 188 -10.48 10.31 -1.73
C ARG A 188 -10.30 9.10 -2.63
N MET A 189 -10.30 7.90 -2.05
CA MET A 189 -9.96 6.64 -2.73
C MET A 189 -8.60 6.70 -3.45
N GLU A 190 -7.63 7.40 -2.85
CA GLU A 190 -6.28 7.57 -3.40
C GLU A 190 -5.22 7.49 -2.30
N SER A 191 -3.96 7.23 -2.67
CA SER A 191 -2.85 7.27 -1.73
C SER A 191 -2.51 8.71 -1.34
N PHE A 192 -2.17 8.96 -0.07
CA PHE A 192 -1.67 10.26 0.39
C PHE A 192 -0.34 10.65 -0.25
N PHE A 193 0.46 9.64 -0.60
CA PHE A 193 1.78 9.83 -1.17
C PHE A 193 1.76 9.70 -2.69
N VAL A 194 2.57 10.52 -3.33
CA VAL A 194 2.96 10.38 -4.71
C VAL A 194 4.39 9.84 -4.70
N VAL A 195 4.57 8.64 -5.24
CA VAL A 195 5.91 8.05 -5.40
C VAL A 195 6.60 8.77 -6.55
N LEU A 196 7.81 9.26 -6.30
CA LEU A 196 8.65 9.85 -7.35
C LEU A 196 9.26 8.73 -8.20
N ASP A 197 9.35 8.94 -9.51
CA ASP A 197 9.91 7.95 -10.46
C ASP A 197 11.44 7.82 -10.30
N GLN A 198 12.07 8.77 -9.59
CA GLN A 198 13.52 8.82 -9.41
C GLN A 198 13.95 8.06 -8.17
N GLU A 199 14.73 7.00 -8.40
CA GLU A 199 15.43 6.27 -7.34
C GLU A 199 16.83 6.87 -7.13
N TYR A 200 17.25 6.93 -5.88
CA TYR A 200 18.60 7.33 -5.51
C TYR A 200 19.20 6.31 -4.55
N PHE A 201 20.47 6.00 -4.78
CA PHE A 201 21.21 5.07 -3.95
C PHE A 201 21.75 5.79 -2.72
N THR A 202 21.15 5.54 -1.56
CA THR A 202 21.61 6.06 -0.27
C THR A 202 22.67 5.19 0.38
N GLY A 203 22.70 3.89 0.09
CA GLY A 203 23.66 2.99 0.67
C GLY A 203 23.34 1.52 0.45
N ILE A 204 24.19 0.69 1.02
CA ILE A 204 24.00 -0.77 1.08
C ILE A 204 23.34 -1.08 2.41
N GLU A 205 22.44 -2.06 2.44
CA GLU A 205 21.96 -2.63 3.69
C GLU A 205 23.14 -3.24 4.47
N LEU A 206 23.37 -2.76 5.70
CA LEU A 206 24.48 -3.18 6.53
C LEU A 206 23.99 -3.88 7.81
N TYR A 207 24.49 -5.09 8.03
CA TYR A 207 24.30 -5.80 9.29
C TYR A 207 25.50 -5.56 10.20
N ILE A 208 25.29 -4.84 11.30
CA ILE A 208 26.35 -4.51 12.25
C ILE A 208 26.50 -5.67 13.25
N ALA A 209 27.62 -6.39 13.16
CA ALA A 209 28.03 -7.36 14.16
C ALA A 209 29.01 -6.75 15.17
N LYS A 210 29.04 -7.30 16.41
CA LYS A 210 30.09 -6.93 17.37
C LYS A 210 31.47 -7.25 16.80
N TYR A 211 32.44 -6.38 17.11
CA TYR A 211 33.83 -6.57 16.69
C TYR A 211 34.35 -7.95 17.12
N ARG A 212 34.90 -8.72 16.18
CA ARG A 212 35.40 -10.09 16.36
C ARG A 212 34.34 -11.11 16.81
N SER A 213 33.08 -10.96 16.37
CA SER A 213 32.08 -12.01 16.56
C SER A 213 32.54 -13.32 15.89
N PRO A 214 32.67 -14.44 16.62
CA PRO A 214 33.02 -15.73 16.02
C PRO A 214 31.92 -16.25 15.06
N TYR A 215 30.73 -15.66 15.13
CA TYR A 215 29.58 -16.04 14.31
C TYR A 215 29.50 -15.26 12.99
N LEU A 216 30.44 -14.35 12.70
CA LEU A 216 30.36 -13.50 11.51
C LEU A 216 30.31 -14.31 10.21
N GLU A 217 31.18 -15.32 10.08
CA GLU A 217 31.20 -16.18 8.88
C GLU A 217 29.94 -17.04 8.76
N ALA A 218 29.47 -17.61 9.88
CA ALA A 218 28.24 -18.40 9.90
C ALA A 218 27.01 -17.53 9.54
N PHE A 219 26.94 -16.31 10.06
CA PHE A 219 25.90 -15.35 9.74
C PHE A 219 25.93 -14.97 8.25
N ARG A 220 27.11 -14.65 7.72
CA ARG A 220 27.29 -14.33 6.31
C ARG A 220 26.85 -15.47 5.40
N TYR A 221 27.29 -16.69 5.69
CA TYR A 221 26.89 -17.88 4.93
C TYR A 221 25.37 -18.08 4.96
N THR A 222 24.76 -17.95 6.14
CA THR A 222 23.31 -18.11 6.31
C THR A 222 22.55 -17.03 5.54
N HIS A 223 22.96 -15.77 5.65
CA HIS A 223 22.33 -14.64 4.95
C HIS A 223 22.36 -14.83 3.43
N ILE A 224 23.52 -15.17 2.86
CA ILE A 224 23.67 -15.47 1.43
C ILE A 224 22.76 -16.64 1.03
N THR A 225 22.75 -17.72 1.81
CA THR A 225 21.95 -18.91 1.50
C THR A 225 20.45 -18.59 1.51
N LEU A 226 19.97 -17.82 2.49
CA LEU A 226 18.57 -17.39 2.57
C LEU A 226 18.20 -16.47 1.41
N PHE A 227 19.10 -15.58 1.01
CA PHE A 227 18.90 -14.67 -0.11
C PHE A 227 18.84 -15.41 -1.45
N GLU A 228 19.80 -16.29 -1.72
CA GLU A 228 19.85 -17.12 -2.93
C GLU A 228 18.67 -18.10 -3.02
N ALA A 229 18.18 -18.59 -1.88
CA ALA A 229 16.96 -19.40 -1.82
C ALA A 229 15.67 -18.61 -2.05
N GLY A 230 15.73 -17.27 -2.13
CA GLY A 230 14.57 -16.39 -2.30
C GLY A 230 13.70 -16.25 -1.04
N LEU A 231 14.17 -16.70 0.12
CA LEU A 231 13.41 -16.66 1.38
C LEU A 231 13.16 -15.22 1.86
N PHE A 232 14.12 -14.31 1.66
CA PHE A 232 13.93 -12.89 1.98
C PHE A 232 12.79 -12.25 1.19
N VAL A 233 12.68 -12.54 -0.11
CA VAL A 233 11.59 -12.02 -0.96
C VAL A 233 10.24 -12.57 -0.50
N LEU A 234 10.18 -13.86 -0.15
CA LEU A 234 8.98 -14.47 0.40
C LEU A 234 8.56 -13.80 1.71
N TRP A 235 9.50 -13.60 2.64
CA TRP A 235 9.22 -12.97 3.92
C TRP A 235 8.82 -11.50 3.79
N GLN A 236 9.45 -10.75 2.89
CA GLN A 236 9.03 -9.38 2.58
C GLN A 236 7.57 -9.35 2.11
N ARG A 237 7.18 -10.29 1.24
CA ARG A 237 5.79 -10.42 0.78
C ARG A 237 4.84 -10.77 1.92
N GLN A 238 5.18 -11.77 2.74
CA GLN A 238 4.36 -12.17 3.90
C GLN A 238 4.20 -11.03 4.90
N TRP A 239 5.29 -10.33 5.21
CA TRP A 239 5.27 -9.17 6.08
C TRP A 239 4.43 -8.03 5.49
N LYS A 240 4.52 -7.78 4.18
CA LYS A 240 3.65 -6.82 3.47
C LYS A 240 2.17 -7.19 3.62
N ASP A 241 1.82 -8.46 3.41
CA ASP A 241 0.45 -8.95 3.55
C ASP A 241 -0.05 -8.82 5.00
N GLU A 242 0.80 -9.11 5.98
CA GLU A 242 0.51 -8.95 7.41
C GLU A 242 0.29 -7.47 7.76
N MET A 243 1.20 -6.58 7.35
CA MET A 243 1.05 -5.13 7.54
C MET A 243 -0.25 -4.63 6.92
N ARG A 244 -0.55 -5.05 5.69
CA ARG A 244 -1.80 -4.72 5.02
C ARG A 244 -3.00 -5.17 5.86
N SER A 245 -3.00 -6.40 6.34
CA SER A 245 -4.11 -6.90 7.18
C SER A 245 -4.27 -6.12 8.48
N ALA A 246 -3.16 -5.79 9.15
CA ALA A 246 -3.14 -5.11 10.44
C ALA A 246 -3.61 -3.65 10.34
N TYR A 247 -3.20 -2.94 9.28
CA TYR A 247 -3.44 -1.50 9.15
C TYR A 247 -4.58 -1.14 8.20
N VAL A 248 -4.77 -1.86 7.09
CA VAL A 248 -5.86 -1.60 6.14
C VAL A 248 -7.19 -2.14 6.68
N GLY A 249 -7.17 -3.30 7.35
CA GLY A 249 -8.38 -3.94 7.86
C GLY A 249 -9.00 -3.26 9.09
N ARG A 250 -8.21 -2.51 9.87
CA ARG A 250 -8.66 -1.88 11.12
C ARG A 250 -9.16 -0.44 10.98
N ARG A 251 -8.91 0.22 9.85
CA ARG A 251 -9.46 1.55 9.62
C ARG A 251 -10.96 1.41 9.40
N PRO A 252 -11.81 2.11 10.18
CA PRO A 252 -13.23 2.14 9.90
C PRO A 252 -13.37 2.63 8.47
N ARG A 253 -13.82 1.73 7.60
CA ARG A 253 -14.36 2.13 6.31
C ARG A 253 -15.59 2.91 6.68
N GLU A 254 -15.48 4.23 6.78
CA GLU A 254 -16.69 5.05 6.67
C GLU A 254 -17.39 4.53 5.44
N ASP A 255 -18.65 4.10 5.60
CA ASP A 255 -19.42 3.51 4.53
C ASP A 255 -19.32 4.46 3.34
N ALA A 256 -18.52 4.07 2.35
CA ALA A 256 -18.21 4.87 1.17
C ALA A 256 -19.48 5.23 0.37
N GLY A 257 -20.62 4.61 0.73
CA GLY A 257 -21.94 4.99 0.27
C GLY A 257 -22.40 6.39 0.69
N SER A 258 -21.76 7.06 1.67
CA SER A 258 -22.22 8.37 2.16
C SER A 258 -21.50 9.59 1.59
N GLN A 259 -20.30 9.45 1.01
CA GLN A 259 -19.49 10.59 0.54
C GLN A 259 -19.50 10.80 -0.99
N SER A 260 -20.27 10.01 -1.74
CA SER A 260 -20.33 10.09 -3.21
C SER A 260 -21.46 10.95 -3.76
N ASP A 261 -22.01 11.85 -2.94
CA ASP A 261 -23.01 12.80 -3.43
C ASP A 261 -22.30 13.97 -4.12
N LEU A 262 -22.49 14.08 -5.44
CA LEU A 262 -22.14 15.26 -6.22
C LEU A 262 -22.65 16.50 -5.49
N SER A 263 -21.74 17.38 -5.08
CA SER A 263 -22.15 18.59 -4.41
C SER A 263 -22.87 19.49 -5.42
N PHE A 264 -23.82 20.30 -4.95
CA PHE A 264 -24.53 21.23 -5.83
C PHE A 264 -23.55 22.21 -6.51
N GLU A 265 -22.43 22.50 -5.87
CA GLU A 265 -21.35 23.35 -6.40
C GLU A 265 -20.71 22.74 -7.66
N ASP A 266 -20.56 21.42 -7.73
CA ASP A 266 -19.98 20.73 -8.90
C ASP A 266 -20.88 20.84 -10.14
N MET A 267 -22.20 20.98 -9.94
CA MET A 267 -23.18 21.18 -11.02
C MET A 267 -23.35 22.66 -11.41
N LEU A 268 -22.76 23.60 -10.66
CA LEU A 268 -22.95 25.04 -10.85
C LEU A 268 -22.60 25.52 -12.28
N PRO A 269 -21.51 25.05 -12.92
CA PRO A 269 -21.21 25.41 -14.30
C PRO A 269 -22.30 24.96 -15.30
N ALA A 270 -22.90 23.79 -15.08
CA ALA A 270 -23.99 23.29 -15.93
C ALA A 270 -25.25 24.15 -15.77
N TRP A 271 -25.58 24.54 -14.54
CA TRP A 271 -26.68 25.46 -14.25
C TRP A 271 -26.45 26.85 -14.85
N LEU A 272 -25.23 27.39 -14.79
CA LEU A 272 -24.88 28.66 -15.42
C LEU A 272 -25.03 28.60 -16.95
N ALA A 273 -24.52 27.54 -17.58
CA ALA A 273 -24.64 27.36 -19.03
C ALA A 273 -26.12 27.29 -19.46
N LEU A 274 -26.93 26.55 -18.71
CA LEU A 274 -28.37 26.45 -18.93
C LEU A 274 -29.03 27.83 -18.74
N GLY A 275 -28.70 28.56 -17.67
CA GLY A 275 -29.21 29.90 -17.40
C GLY A 275 -28.89 30.90 -18.52
N VAL A 276 -27.64 30.92 -19.00
CA VAL A 276 -27.23 31.76 -20.14
C VAL A 276 -27.99 31.38 -21.41
N GLY A 277 -28.15 30.08 -21.69
CA GLY A 277 -28.91 29.59 -22.84
C GLY A 277 -30.38 30.03 -22.83
N PHE A 278 -31.02 29.97 -21.65
CA PHE A 278 -32.38 30.47 -21.48
C PHE A 278 -32.48 31.99 -21.69
N CYS A 279 -31.55 32.77 -21.11
CA CYS A 279 -31.52 34.22 -21.29
C CYS A 279 -31.38 34.60 -22.77
N LEU A 280 -30.47 33.96 -23.51
CA LEU A 280 -30.29 34.21 -24.95
C LEU A 280 -31.53 33.82 -25.77
N SER A 281 -32.18 32.72 -25.42
CA SER A 281 -33.41 32.26 -26.09
C SER A 281 -34.56 33.24 -25.89
N ILE A 282 -34.73 33.77 -24.67
CA ILE A 282 -35.73 34.79 -24.35
C ILE A 282 -35.44 36.09 -25.10
N LEU A 283 -34.18 36.52 -25.17
CA LEU A 283 -33.78 37.70 -25.93
C LEU A 283 -34.07 37.54 -27.43
N GLY A 284 -33.78 36.36 -28.01
CA GLY A 284 -34.11 36.05 -29.39
C GLY A 284 -35.62 36.08 -29.65
N PHE A 285 -36.40 35.45 -28.78
CA PHE A 285 -37.86 35.39 -28.89
C PHE A 285 -38.52 36.78 -28.76
N THR A 286 -38.07 37.59 -27.80
CA THR A 286 -38.57 38.96 -27.63
C THR A 286 -38.16 39.86 -28.81
N GLY A 287 -36.95 39.70 -29.34
CA GLY A 287 -36.52 40.35 -30.57
C GLY A 287 -37.42 40.02 -31.76
N GLU A 288 -37.74 38.74 -31.96
CA GLU A 288 -38.64 38.29 -33.02
C GLU A 288 -40.07 38.80 -32.85
N LEU A 289 -40.58 38.84 -31.62
CA LEU A 289 -41.90 39.40 -31.32
C LEU A 289 -42.00 40.90 -31.61
N VAL A 290 -40.91 41.66 -31.47
CA VAL A 290 -40.90 43.09 -31.77
C VAL A 290 -40.77 43.36 -33.28
N THR A 291 -40.02 42.54 -34.01
CA THR A 291 -39.82 42.72 -35.45
C THR A 291 -41.00 42.23 -36.31
N ARG A 292 -41.66 41.13 -35.93
CA ARG A 292 -42.81 40.58 -36.68
C ARG A 292 -43.98 41.58 -36.90
N PRO A 293 -44.46 42.32 -35.89
CA PRO A 293 -45.49 43.34 -36.08
C PRO A 293 -44.99 44.51 -36.92
N PHE A 294 -43.72 44.88 -36.80
CA PHE A 294 -43.12 45.95 -37.58
C PHE A 294 -43.07 45.60 -39.07
N ASP A 295 -42.63 44.39 -39.43
CA ASP A 295 -42.61 43.93 -40.81
C ASP A 295 -44.03 43.81 -41.39
N SER A 296 -44.98 43.28 -40.61
CA SER A 296 -46.38 43.21 -41.00
C SER A 296 -46.95 44.61 -41.27
N TRP A 297 -46.74 45.55 -40.35
CA TRP A 297 -47.19 46.95 -40.48
C TRP A 297 -46.49 47.67 -41.65
N TRP A 298 -45.17 47.54 -41.78
CA TRP A 298 -44.39 48.15 -42.86
C TRP A 298 -44.81 47.63 -44.23
N SER A 299 -45.11 46.33 -44.35
CA SER A 299 -45.65 45.74 -45.57
C SER A 299 -47.02 46.35 -45.96
N GLN A 300 -47.86 46.69 -44.99
CA GLN A 300 -49.15 47.37 -45.23
C GLN A 300 -48.95 48.84 -45.63
N VAL A 301 -48.02 49.56 -45.01
CA VAL A 301 -47.68 50.94 -45.38
C VAL A 301 -47.15 51.02 -46.81
N ARG A 302 -46.23 50.11 -47.19
CA ARG A 302 -45.70 50.05 -48.57
C ARG A 302 -46.79 49.85 -49.62
N LYS A 303 -47.80 49.01 -49.33
CA LYS A 303 -48.97 48.80 -50.21
C LYS A 303 -49.86 50.04 -50.35
N ARG A 304 -49.90 50.92 -49.33
CA ARG A 304 -50.69 52.18 -49.39
C ARG A 304 -49.97 53.29 -50.15
N ILE A 305 -48.64 53.34 -50.11
CA ILE A 305 -47.85 54.34 -50.85
C ILE A 305 -47.79 54.02 -52.36
N ALA A 306 -47.91 52.75 -52.74
CA ALA A 306 -47.87 52.31 -54.14
C ALA A 306 -49.21 52.43 -54.90
N LYS A 307 -50.29 52.88 -54.24
CA LYS A 307 -51.60 53.16 -54.84
C LYS A 307 -51.77 54.66 -55.01
#